data_AF-A0A354ZDI8-F1
#
_entry.id   AF-A0A354ZDI8-F1
#
_cell.length_a   1.000
_cell.length_b   1.000
_cell.length_c   1.000
_cell.angle_alpha   90.00
_cell.angle_beta   90.00
_cell.angle_gamma   90.00
#
_symmetry.space_group_name_H-M   'P 1'
#
loop_
_entity.id
_entity.type
_entity.pdbx_description
1 polymer ?
#
loop_
_entity_poly.entity_id
_entity_poly.type
_entity_poly.pdbx_seq_one_letter_code
_entity_poly.pdbx_strand_id
1 'polypeptide(L)'
;MLYSLSPLRIARCFYHECDRYLLFGSMAQGEKRRCGIHVPPYDHSPVTRAILQGGYEWEQQVIEDKIAGKVHIAPGSGDQRVTERTFEVRDGLSHLAEMKSGEYLYQATLKAPPSFYEDYNLNPNEVSFGQRRPDLIQRLPGRKRAFRVIDVKASDALAPQLQVRSVRVFRTLPGRGQEYPERVPGSVSDYRR
;
A
#
# COMPACT_ATOMS: atom_id res chain seq x y z
N MET A 1 -15.14 7.54 15.53
CA MET A 1 -13.92 7.60 14.70
C MET A 1 -13.95 8.87 13.87
N LEU A 2 -13.03 9.79 14.12
CA LEU A 2 -13.05 11.12 13.50
C LEU A 2 -12.15 11.19 12.26
N TYR A 3 -10.99 10.51 12.31
CA TYR A 3 -9.97 10.60 11.27
C TYR A 3 -9.53 9.22 10.77
N SER A 4 -9.44 9.10 9.45
CA SER A 4 -8.91 7.95 8.74
C SER A 4 -7.61 8.35 8.04
N LEU A 5 -6.49 7.80 8.47
CA LEU A 5 -5.17 8.04 7.90
C LEU A 5 -4.81 7.04 6.82
N SER A 6 -3.92 7.47 5.93
CA SER A 6 -3.27 6.63 4.94
C SER A 6 -1.82 7.05 4.77
N PRO A 7 -0.92 6.11 4.41
CA PRO A 7 0.45 6.46 4.03
C PRO A 7 0.48 7.54 2.93
N LEU A 8 -0.44 7.49 1.97
CA LEU A 8 -0.54 8.48 0.89
C LEU A 8 -0.96 9.87 1.38
N ARG A 9 -1.93 9.97 2.31
CA ARG A 9 -2.36 11.24 2.89
C ARG A 9 -1.24 11.89 3.69
N ILE A 10 -0.53 11.10 4.48
CA ILE A 10 0.64 11.54 5.24
C ILE A 10 1.74 12.00 4.28
N ALA A 11 2.09 11.20 3.26
CA ALA A 11 3.10 11.56 2.28
C ALA A 11 2.77 12.87 1.53
N ARG A 12 1.51 13.05 1.12
CA ARG A 12 1.05 14.30 0.49
C ARG A 12 1.10 15.49 1.43
N CYS A 13 0.81 15.31 2.72
CA CYS A 13 0.98 16.36 3.72
C CYS A 13 2.41 16.88 3.75
N PHE A 14 3.39 15.97 3.80
CA PHE A 14 4.81 16.35 3.77
C PHE A 14 5.21 16.94 2.42
N TYR A 15 4.75 16.37 1.31
CA TYR A 15 5.09 16.87 -0.03
C TYR A 15 4.57 18.30 -0.27
N HIS A 16 3.36 18.61 0.21
CA HIS A 16 2.76 19.92 0.07
C HIS A 16 2.98 20.84 1.28
N GLU A 17 3.68 20.36 2.31
CA GLU A 17 3.86 21.04 3.61
C GLU A 17 2.56 21.64 4.17
N CYS A 18 1.46 20.87 4.08
CA CYS A 18 0.11 21.39 4.33
C CYS A 18 -0.68 20.57 5.36
N ASP A 19 -0.68 21.03 6.60
CA ASP A 19 -1.44 20.40 7.70
C ASP A 19 -2.94 20.35 7.42
N ARG A 20 -3.49 21.40 6.78
CA ARG A 20 -4.90 21.43 6.38
C ARG A 20 -5.24 20.30 5.42
N TYR A 21 -4.31 19.94 4.52
CA TYR A 21 -4.50 18.81 3.63
C TYR A 21 -4.63 17.50 4.40
N LEU A 22 -3.79 17.29 5.42
CA LEU A 22 -3.87 16.09 6.26
C LEU A 22 -5.16 16.08 7.08
N LEU A 23 -5.50 17.19 7.73
CA LEU A 23 -6.69 17.32 8.57
C LEU A 23 -7.97 17.05 7.76
N PHE A 24 -8.22 17.83 6.72
CA PHE A 24 -9.43 17.68 5.91
C PHE A 24 -9.36 16.43 5.05
N GLY A 25 -8.19 16.02 4.56
CA GLY A 25 -8.03 14.78 3.81
C GLY A 25 -8.45 13.55 4.62
N SER A 26 -8.15 13.55 5.91
CA SER A 26 -8.33 12.39 6.80
C SER A 26 -9.68 12.37 7.52
N MET A 27 -10.39 13.50 7.60
CA MET A 27 -11.70 13.57 8.22
C MET A 27 -12.72 12.60 7.57
N ALA A 28 -13.55 11.95 8.38
CA ALA A 28 -14.63 11.09 7.91
C ALA A 28 -15.63 11.87 7.01
N GLN A 29 -16.24 11.20 6.02
CA GLN A 29 -17.16 11.87 5.09
C GLN A 29 -18.37 12.52 5.77
N GLY A 30 -18.91 11.89 6.84
CA GLY A 30 -20.00 12.46 7.62
C GLY A 30 -19.61 13.79 8.27
N GLU A 31 -18.43 13.84 8.89
CA GLU A 31 -17.89 15.05 9.51
C GLU A 31 -17.56 16.13 8.48
N LYS A 32 -17.02 15.76 7.32
CA LYS A 32 -16.82 16.71 6.20
C LYS A 32 -18.11 17.42 5.81
N ARG A 33 -19.20 16.65 5.63
CA ARG A 33 -20.52 17.21 5.29
C ARG A 33 -21.04 18.15 6.39
N ARG A 34 -20.88 17.79 7.67
CA ARG A 34 -21.27 18.64 8.81
C ARG A 34 -20.51 19.97 8.84
N CYS A 35 -19.23 19.97 8.45
CA CYS A 35 -18.40 21.17 8.38
C CYS A 35 -18.53 21.95 7.06
N GLY A 36 -19.47 21.60 6.17
CA GLY A 36 -19.63 22.27 4.87
C GLY A 36 -18.51 21.99 3.87
N ILE A 37 -17.69 20.96 4.09
CA ILE A 37 -16.61 20.57 3.20
C ILE A 37 -17.18 19.73 2.06
N HIS A 38 -16.95 20.19 0.82
CA HIS A 38 -17.38 19.46 -0.37
C HIS A 38 -16.72 18.08 -0.45
N VAL A 39 -17.54 17.05 -0.66
CA VAL A 39 -17.09 15.68 -0.95
C VAL A 39 -17.47 15.41 -2.41
N PRO A 40 -16.51 15.38 -3.35
CA PRO A 40 -16.82 15.12 -4.74
C PRO A 40 -17.42 13.71 -4.89
N PRO A 41 -18.42 13.53 -5.79
CA PRO A 41 -18.93 12.21 -6.12
C PRO A 41 -17.82 11.36 -6.77
N TYR A 42 -18.01 10.05 -6.77
CA TYR A 42 -17.10 9.17 -7.48
C TYR A 42 -17.22 9.42 -8.98
N ASP A 43 -16.08 9.46 -9.68
CA ASP A 43 -16.06 9.69 -11.11
C ASP A 43 -16.35 8.36 -11.86
N HIS A 44 -17.48 8.32 -12.55
CA HIS A 44 -17.91 7.20 -13.37
C HIS A 44 -17.77 7.48 -14.88
N SER A 45 -17.02 8.52 -15.25
CA SER A 45 -16.81 8.90 -16.64
C SER A 45 -16.27 7.73 -17.48
N PRO A 46 -16.59 7.66 -18.78
CA PRO A 46 -16.04 6.64 -19.68
C PRO A 46 -14.51 6.62 -19.68
N VAL A 47 -13.88 7.79 -19.55
CA VAL A 47 -12.42 7.93 -19.46
C VAL A 47 -11.88 7.24 -18.22
N THR A 48 -12.44 7.52 -17.05
CA THR A 48 -12.02 6.87 -15.79
C THR A 48 -12.23 5.36 -15.84
N ARG A 49 -13.36 4.90 -16.41
CA ARG A 49 -13.59 3.46 -16.61
C ARG A 49 -12.56 2.81 -17.53
N ALA A 50 -12.21 3.45 -18.65
CA ALA A 50 -11.20 2.95 -19.57
C ALA A 50 -9.81 2.87 -18.92
N ILE A 51 -9.43 3.89 -18.15
CA ILE A 51 -8.16 3.89 -17.39
C ILE A 51 -8.12 2.75 -16.38
N LEU A 52 -9.20 2.53 -15.61
CA LEU A 52 -9.27 1.44 -14.65
C LEU A 52 -9.19 0.07 -15.35
N GLN A 53 -9.93 -0.12 -16.44
CA GLN A 53 -9.92 -1.36 -17.20
C GLN A 53 -8.53 -1.68 -17.77
N GLY A 54 -7.84 -0.70 -18.35
CA GLY A 54 -6.45 -0.88 -18.80
C GLY A 54 -5.49 -1.20 -17.66
N GLY A 55 -5.72 -0.65 -16.46
CA GLY A 55 -4.99 -1.02 -15.25
C GLY A 55 -5.19 -2.48 -14.86
N TYR A 56 -6.43 -2.96 -14.87
CA TYR A 56 -6.76 -4.37 -14.55
C TYR A 56 -6.15 -5.34 -15.55
N GLU A 57 -6.22 -5.01 -16.85
CA GLU A 57 -5.60 -5.82 -17.91
C GLU A 57 -4.08 -5.91 -17.74
N TRP A 58 -3.44 -4.78 -17.41
CA TRP A 58 -2.00 -4.76 -17.14
C TRP A 58 -1.61 -5.56 -15.90
N GLU A 59 -2.37 -5.44 -14.80
CA GLU A 59 -2.15 -6.26 -13.61
C GLU A 59 -2.25 -7.75 -13.93
N GLN A 60 -3.27 -8.15 -14.68
CA GLN A 60 -3.44 -9.54 -15.12
C GLN A 60 -2.26 -10.00 -15.97
N GLN A 61 -1.82 -9.20 -16.93
CA GLN A 61 -0.65 -9.51 -17.77
C GLN A 61 0.63 -9.68 -16.92
N VAL A 62 0.85 -8.83 -15.91
CA VAL A 62 2.01 -8.98 -15.02
C VAL A 62 1.97 -10.32 -14.30
N ILE A 63 0.80 -10.70 -13.76
CA ILE A 63 0.60 -11.94 -13.01
C ILE A 63 0.82 -13.16 -13.90
N GLU A 64 0.23 -13.16 -15.10
CA GLU A 64 0.22 -14.30 -16.02
C GLU A 64 1.54 -14.46 -16.77
N ASP A 65 2.19 -13.38 -17.18
CA ASP A 65 3.37 -13.45 -18.05
C ASP A 65 4.67 -13.25 -17.27
N LYS A 66 4.72 -12.26 -16.38
CA LYS A 66 6.00 -11.80 -15.79
C LYS A 66 6.37 -12.55 -14.53
N ILE A 67 5.38 -12.97 -13.73
CA ILE A 67 5.60 -13.68 -12.45
C ILE A 67 4.88 -15.03 -12.39
N ALA A 68 4.53 -15.58 -13.55
CA ALA A 68 3.91 -16.89 -13.70
C ALA A 68 4.58 -17.96 -12.83
N GLY A 69 3.78 -18.75 -12.11
CA GLY A 69 4.26 -19.84 -11.26
C GLY A 69 5.01 -19.41 -10.00
N LYS A 70 5.17 -18.11 -9.73
CA LYS A 70 5.82 -17.58 -8.52
C LYS A 70 4.88 -16.75 -7.65
N VAL A 71 3.62 -16.62 -8.05
CA VAL A 71 2.62 -15.76 -7.40
C VAL A 71 1.54 -16.60 -6.71
N HIS A 72 1.28 -16.25 -5.45
CA HIS A 72 0.18 -16.76 -4.66
C HIS A 72 -1.04 -15.84 -4.86
N ILE A 73 -2.15 -16.41 -5.29
CA ILE A 73 -3.41 -15.71 -5.58
C ILE A 73 -4.49 -16.35 -4.72
N ALA A 74 -5.38 -15.53 -4.16
CA ALA A 74 -6.50 -16.04 -3.37
C ALA A 74 -7.41 -16.95 -4.22
N PRO A 75 -8.00 -18.00 -3.63
CA PRO A 75 -8.98 -18.82 -4.34
C PRO A 75 -10.16 -17.95 -4.79
N GLY A 76 -10.73 -18.28 -5.95
CA GLY A 76 -11.90 -17.61 -6.49
C GLY A 76 -12.88 -18.63 -7.08
N SER A 77 -14.13 -18.22 -7.25
CA SER A 77 -15.10 -18.98 -8.04
C SER A 77 -14.76 -18.90 -9.54
N GLY A 78 -15.30 -19.83 -10.34
CA GLY A 78 -14.90 -20.05 -11.74
C GLY A 78 -14.72 -18.76 -12.57
N ASP A 79 -15.76 -17.94 -12.65
CA ASP A 79 -15.78 -16.73 -13.50
C ASP A 79 -15.19 -15.49 -12.81
N GLN A 80 -14.74 -15.60 -11.56
CA GLN A 80 -14.22 -14.44 -10.81
C GLN A 80 -12.86 -14.00 -11.38
N ARG A 81 -12.73 -12.72 -11.71
CA ARG A 81 -11.47 -12.17 -12.24
C ARG A 81 -10.36 -12.26 -11.19
N VAL A 82 -9.10 -12.41 -11.63
CA VAL A 82 -7.94 -12.42 -10.72
C VAL A 82 -7.91 -11.16 -9.85
N THR A 83 -8.20 -10.00 -10.44
CA THR A 83 -8.25 -8.69 -9.77
C THR A 83 -9.31 -8.57 -8.67
N GLU A 84 -10.28 -9.48 -8.63
CA GLU A 84 -11.34 -9.53 -7.63
C GLU A 84 -11.02 -10.50 -6.48
N ARG A 85 -9.94 -11.28 -6.60
CA ARG A 85 -9.53 -12.28 -5.61
C ARG A 85 -8.56 -11.64 -4.64
N THR A 86 -8.92 -11.62 -3.36
CA THR A 86 -8.10 -11.01 -2.31
C THR A 86 -7.93 -11.94 -1.13
N PHE A 87 -6.73 -11.99 -0.55
CA PHE A 87 -6.56 -12.65 0.74
C PHE A 87 -7.06 -11.75 1.86
N GLU A 88 -7.85 -12.31 2.76
CA GLU A 88 -8.18 -11.67 4.03
C GLU A 88 -6.95 -11.58 4.94
N VAL A 89 -7.02 -10.73 5.96
CA VAL A 89 -5.84 -10.40 6.79
C VAL A 89 -5.14 -11.63 7.35
N ARG A 90 -5.91 -12.60 7.87
CA ARG A 90 -5.35 -13.81 8.46
C ARG A 90 -4.62 -14.65 7.40
N ASP A 91 -5.28 -14.95 6.29
CA ASP A 91 -4.75 -15.84 5.26
C ASP A 91 -3.55 -15.21 4.56
N GLY A 92 -3.60 -13.90 4.30
CA GLY A 92 -2.48 -13.15 3.75
C GLY A 92 -1.26 -13.19 4.67
N LEU A 93 -1.43 -13.08 5.99
CA LEU A 93 -0.33 -13.20 6.94
C LEU A 93 0.24 -14.63 7.01
N SER A 94 -0.60 -15.66 6.90
CA SER A 94 -0.15 -17.05 6.81
C SER A 94 0.71 -17.27 5.57
N HIS A 95 0.26 -16.82 4.40
CA HIS A 95 1.06 -16.91 3.17
C HIS A 95 2.39 -16.16 3.31
N LEU A 96 2.38 -14.92 3.83
CA LEU A 96 3.61 -14.15 4.05
C LEU A 96 4.61 -14.88 4.96
N ALA A 97 4.13 -15.66 5.94
CA ALA A 97 5.00 -16.43 6.84
C ALA A 97 5.68 -17.62 6.15
N GLU A 98 4.99 -18.24 5.18
CA GLU A 98 5.41 -19.47 4.50
C GLU A 98 6.11 -19.24 3.15
N MET A 99 5.94 -18.04 2.57
CA MET A 99 6.50 -17.68 1.27
C MET A 99 8.02 -17.89 1.18
N LYS A 100 8.43 -18.56 0.11
CA LYS A 100 9.83 -18.74 -0.25
C LYS A 100 10.38 -17.47 -0.90
N SER A 101 11.70 -17.36 -0.91
CA SER A 101 12.36 -16.23 -1.55
C SER A 101 12.05 -16.17 -3.05
N GLY A 102 11.75 -14.98 -3.55
CA GLY A 102 11.39 -14.75 -4.95
C GLY A 102 9.91 -14.97 -5.26
N GLU A 103 9.13 -15.51 -4.32
CA GLU A 103 7.68 -15.62 -4.47
C GLU A 103 6.99 -14.27 -4.22
N TYR A 104 5.79 -14.16 -4.78
CA TYR A 104 4.91 -13.00 -4.72
C TYR A 104 3.57 -13.38 -4.11
N LEU A 105 2.94 -12.44 -3.42
CA LEU A 105 1.58 -12.55 -2.91
C LEU A 105 0.75 -11.42 -3.50
N TYR A 106 -0.31 -11.77 -4.23
CA TYR A 106 -1.19 -10.81 -4.89
C TYR A 106 -2.36 -10.40 -3.98
N GLN A 107 -2.66 -9.09 -3.95
CA GLN A 107 -3.86 -8.51 -3.29
C GLN A 107 -4.11 -9.01 -1.86
N ALA A 108 -3.06 -9.04 -1.02
CA ALA A 108 -3.21 -9.39 0.39
C ALA A 108 -3.70 -8.20 1.22
N THR A 109 -4.75 -8.42 2.00
CA THR A 109 -5.29 -7.39 2.89
C THR A 109 -4.39 -7.23 4.12
N LEU A 110 -3.83 -6.03 4.29
CA LEU A 110 -3.01 -5.64 5.44
C LEU A 110 -3.81 -4.68 6.34
N LYS A 111 -3.68 -4.87 7.65
CA LYS A 111 -4.27 -4.01 8.68
C LYS A 111 -3.18 -3.60 9.66
N ALA A 112 -3.21 -2.34 10.11
CA ALA A 112 -2.34 -1.89 11.19
C ALA A 112 -2.65 -2.71 12.47
N PRO A 113 -1.66 -3.40 13.06
CA PRO A 113 -1.87 -4.16 14.29
C PRO A 113 -2.03 -3.22 15.49
N PRO A 114 -2.61 -3.67 16.63
CA PRO A 114 -2.71 -2.88 17.85
C PRO A 114 -1.37 -2.30 18.32
N SER A 115 -0.29 -3.09 18.23
CA SER A 115 1.07 -2.65 18.58
C SER A 115 1.53 -1.42 17.78
N PHE A 116 1.06 -1.24 16.55
CA PHE A 116 1.37 -0.04 15.77
C PHE A 116 0.78 1.23 16.42
N TYR A 117 -0.42 1.15 16.99
CA TYR A 117 -1.01 2.29 17.70
C TYR A 117 -0.26 2.58 18.99
N GLU A 118 0.17 1.54 19.71
CA GLU A 118 0.97 1.66 20.92
C GLU A 118 2.35 2.29 20.63
N ASP A 119 3.07 1.78 19.63
CA ASP A 119 4.42 2.23 19.23
C ASP A 119 4.46 3.73 18.87
N TYR A 120 3.36 4.26 18.32
CA TYR A 120 3.24 5.64 17.89
C TYR A 120 2.34 6.50 18.80
N ASN A 121 1.92 5.97 19.95
CA ASN A 121 1.03 6.65 20.90
C ASN A 121 -0.24 7.25 20.24
N LEU A 122 -0.91 6.46 19.39
CA LEU A 122 -2.11 6.86 18.67
C LEU A 122 -3.37 6.30 19.34
N ASN A 123 -4.38 7.14 19.57
CA ASN A 123 -5.68 6.70 20.09
C ASN A 123 -6.51 6.04 18.97
N PRO A 124 -6.78 4.71 19.02
CA PRO A 124 -7.54 4.02 17.97
C PRO A 124 -9.02 4.44 17.89
N ASN A 125 -9.55 5.13 18.92
CA ASN A 125 -10.92 5.67 18.90
C ASN A 125 -11.04 6.97 18.10
N GLU A 126 -9.93 7.70 17.95
CA GLU A 126 -9.86 8.98 17.23
C GLU A 126 -9.32 8.81 15.81
N VAL A 127 -8.25 8.01 15.68
CA VAL A 127 -7.50 7.80 14.44
C VAL A 127 -7.55 6.34 14.05
N SER A 128 -7.78 6.08 12.76
CA SER A 128 -7.70 4.73 12.20
C SER A 128 -6.87 4.67 10.93
N PHE A 129 -6.26 3.52 10.70
CA PHE A 129 -5.73 3.15 9.39
C PHE A 129 -6.66 2.14 8.74
N GLY A 130 -7.26 2.53 7.62
CA GLY A 130 -8.05 1.60 6.81
C GLY A 130 -7.20 0.43 6.31
N GLN A 131 -7.85 -0.71 6.05
CA GLN A 131 -7.22 -1.86 5.41
C GLN A 131 -6.56 -1.44 4.09
N ARG A 132 -5.43 -2.07 3.76
CA ARG A 132 -4.64 -1.81 2.56
C ARG A 132 -4.44 -3.08 1.78
N ARG A 133 -4.56 -2.98 0.47
CA ARG A 133 -4.34 -4.07 -0.46
C ARG A 133 -3.32 -3.56 -1.48
N PRO A 134 -2.02 -3.78 -1.24
CA PRO A 134 -1.04 -3.57 -2.30
C PRO A 134 -1.25 -4.62 -3.40
N ASP A 135 -0.91 -4.27 -4.63
CA ASP A 135 -1.07 -5.18 -5.76
C ASP A 135 -0.22 -6.44 -5.54
N LEU A 136 1.06 -6.27 -5.19
CA LEU A 136 1.98 -7.39 -4.96
C LEU A 136 2.84 -7.18 -3.71
N ILE A 137 3.14 -8.27 -3.01
CA ILE A 137 4.16 -8.34 -1.96
C ILE A 137 5.16 -9.43 -2.34
N GLN A 138 6.44 -9.09 -2.50
CA GLN A 138 7.51 -10.02 -2.86
C GLN A 138 8.35 -10.38 -1.62
N ARG A 139 8.65 -11.67 -1.43
CA ARG A 139 9.66 -12.12 -0.46
C ARG A 139 11.07 -11.95 -1.03
N LEU A 140 11.89 -11.11 -0.39
CA LEU A 140 13.25 -10.83 -0.87
C LEU A 140 14.26 -11.95 -0.51
N PRO A 141 15.27 -12.20 -1.36
CA PRO A 141 16.38 -13.10 -1.05
C PRO A 141 17.34 -12.56 0.01
N GLY A 142 18.10 -13.48 0.62
CA GLY A 142 19.23 -13.18 1.49
C GLY A 142 18.90 -12.72 2.92
N ARG A 143 17.63 -12.45 3.27
CA ARG A 143 17.25 -12.02 4.63
C ARG A 143 16.00 -12.72 5.18
N LYS A 144 16.03 -13.02 6.47
CA LYS A 144 14.87 -13.53 7.24
C LYS A 144 13.80 -12.41 7.31
N ARG A 145 12.60 -12.69 6.79
CA ARG A 145 11.40 -11.82 6.77
C ARG A 145 11.57 -10.40 6.20
N ALA A 146 12.35 -10.24 5.14
CA ALA A 146 12.33 -9.06 4.28
C ALA A 146 11.29 -9.21 3.15
N PHE A 147 10.46 -8.17 3.00
CA PHE A 147 9.44 -8.08 1.96
C PHE A 147 9.56 -6.77 1.19
N ARG A 148 9.14 -6.79 -0.07
CA ARG A 148 8.98 -5.62 -0.92
C ARG A 148 7.52 -5.50 -1.32
N VAL A 149 6.93 -4.35 -1.06
CA VAL A 149 5.58 -4.01 -1.56
C VAL A 149 5.73 -3.41 -2.95
N ILE A 150 4.90 -3.83 -3.89
CA ILE A 150 4.92 -3.41 -5.29
C ILE A 150 3.50 -3.00 -5.67
N ASP A 151 3.41 -1.83 -6.28
CA ASP A 151 2.19 -1.27 -6.85
C ASP A 151 2.39 -1.28 -8.37
N VAL A 152 1.54 -2.04 -9.07
CA VAL A 152 1.62 -2.29 -10.50
C VAL A 152 0.94 -1.15 -11.23
N LYS A 153 1.64 -0.55 -12.20
CA LYS A 153 1.14 0.58 -12.98
C LYS A 153 1.50 0.39 -14.43
N ALA A 154 0.52 0.63 -15.31
CA ALA A 154 0.71 0.69 -16.75
C ALA A 154 1.23 2.08 -17.11
N SER A 155 2.52 2.20 -17.47
CA SER A 155 3.05 3.47 -18.00
C SER A 155 4.21 3.22 -18.96
N ASP A 156 4.19 3.90 -20.10
CA ASP A 156 5.20 3.78 -21.18
C ASP A 156 6.45 4.67 -20.99
N ALA A 157 6.56 5.40 -19.88
CA ALA A 157 7.72 6.26 -19.62
C ALA A 157 8.93 5.45 -19.07
N LEU A 158 9.83 5.06 -19.99
CA LEU A 158 11.27 4.80 -19.81
C LEU A 158 11.70 3.93 -18.61
N ALA A 159 11.71 2.60 -18.80
CA ALA A 159 12.84 1.68 -18.57
C ALA A 159 12.34 0.21 -18.59
N PRO A 160 13.11 -0.77 -19.10
CA PRO A 160 12.78 -2.18 -18.97
C PRO A 160 13.05 -2.59 -17.52
N GLN A 161 12.10 -2.31 -16.64
CA GLN A 161 12.12 -2.75 -15.25
C GLN A 161 10.75 -2.48 -14.64
N LEU A 162 10.21 -3.49 -13.97
CA LEU A 162 9.21 -3.38 -12.92
C LEU A 162 9.49 -2.10 -12.10
N GLN A 163 8.77 -1.01 -12.34
CA GLN A 163 9.10 0.26 -11.71
C GLN A 163 8.56 0.22 -10.26
N VAL A 164 9.39 -0.30 -9.36
CA VAL A 164 9.10 -0.36 -7.92
C VAL A 164 9.18 1.05 -7.36
N ARG A 165 8.06 1.78 -7.35
CA ARG A 165 8.02 3.18 -6.89
C ARG A 165 8.14 3.36 -5.37
N SER A 166 8.00 2.29 -4.59
CA SER A 166 8.36 2.31 -3.16
C SER A 166 8.68 0.91 -2.63
N VAL A 167 9.96 0.63 -2.36
CA VAL A 167 10.34 -0.50 -1.49
C VAL A 167 10.23 -0.01 -0.05
N ARG A 168 9.20 -0.41 0.69
CA ARG A 168 9.20 -0.24 2.15
C ARG A 168 9.55 -1.57 2.80
N VAL A 169 10.80 -1.70 3.25
CA VAL A 169 11.24 -2.86 4.03
C VAL A 169 10.68 -2.70 5.45
N PHE A 170 9.61 -3.44 5.76
CA PHE A 170 9.12 -3.51 7.13
C PHE A 170 9.98 -4.50 7.92
N ARG A 171 10.74 -4.01 8.91
CA ARG A 171 11.34 -4.87 9.94
C ARG A 171 10.28 -5.12 11.00
N THR A 172 9.94 -6.37 11.29
CA THR A 172 9.44 -6.72 12.62
C THR A 172 10.65 -6.72 13.56
N LEU A 173 10.86 -5.62 14.29
CA LEU A 173 11.82 -5.60 15.39
C LEU A 173 11.14 -6.22 16.62
N PRO A 174 11.73 -7.23 17.27
CA PRO A 174 11.33 -7.59 18.63
C PRO A 174 12.02 -6.63 19.61
N GLY A 175 11.25 -6.04 20.53
CA GLY A 175 11.72 -5.64 21.86
C GLY A 175 12.64 -4.40 21.95
N ARG A 176 12.14 -3.40 22.69
CA ARG A 176 12.83 -2.35 23.45
C ARG A 176 14.31 -2.04 23.15
N GLY A 177 14.53 -0.79 22.72
CA GLY A 177 15.60 0.07 23.23
C GLY A 177 16.96 -0.07 22.56
N GLN A 178 17.18 0.68 21.47
CA GLN A 178 18.46 1.35 21.23
C GLN A 178 18.32 2.39 20.10
N GLU A 179 18.70 3.63 20.40
CA GLU A 179 18.98 4.65 19.38
C GLU A 179 20.14 4.21 18.51
N TYR A 180 20.03 4.40 17.19
CA TYR A 180 21.20 4.62 16.34
C TYR A 180 20.86 5.59 15.21
N PRO A 181 21.70 6.62 14.99
CA PRO A 181 21.65 7.43 13.79
C PRO A 181 22.44 6.69 12.70
N GLU A 182 21.78 6.31 11.61
CA GLU A 182 22.51 5.94 10.40
C GLU A 182 21.81 6.58 9.21
N ARG A 183 22.44 7.64 8.69
CA ARG A 183 22.04 8.30 7.45
C ARG A 183 22.10 7.27 6.34
N VAL A 184 20.96 7.00 5.72
CA VAL A 184 20.93 6.36 4.40
C VAL A 184 21.43 7.39 3.38
N PRO A 185 22.45 7.10 2.55
CA PRO A 185 22.84 7.99 1.46
C PRO A 185 21.65 8.11 0.49
N GLY A 186 21.23 9.34 0.21
CA GLY A 186 20.07 9.64 -0.65
C GLY A 186 18.97 10.49 0.02
N SER A 187 19.28 11.21 1.10
CA SER A 187 18.37 12.22 1.64
C SER A 187 18.12 13.33 0.62
N VAL A 188 16.86 13.75 0.54
CA VAL A 188 16.34 14.87 -0.24
C VAL A 188 16.86 16.20 0.33
N SER A 189 18.16 16.43 0.19
CA SER A 189 18.85 17.67 0.56
C SER A 189 19.76 18.20 -0.55
N ASP A 190 19.84 17.53 -1.70
CA ASP A 190 20.75 17.92 -2.80
C ASP A 190 20.06 18.63 -3.99
N TYR A 191 18.80 19.08 -3.82
CA TYR A 191 18.17 20.01 -4.76
C TYR A 191 17.93 21.37 -4.09
N ARG A 192 19.02 22.07 -3.78
CA ARG A 192 19.05 23.54 -3.76
C ARG A 192 20.22 23.99 -4.62
N ARG A 193 19.90 24.49 -5.81
CA ARG A 193 20.61 25.64 -6.38
C ARG A 193 19.67 26.83 -6.29
#